data_AF-A0AAQ3TI15-F1
#
_entry.id   AF-A0AAQ3TI15-F1
#
_cell.length_a   1.000
_cell.length_b   1.000
_cell.length_c   1.000
_cell.angle_alpha   90.00
_cell.angle_beta   90.00
_cell.angle_gamma   90.00
#
_symmetry.space_group_name_H-M   'P 1'
#
loop_
_entity.id
_entity.type
_entity.pdbx_description
1 polymer ?
#
loop_
_entity_poly.entity_id
_entity_poly.type
_entity_poly.pdbx_seq_one_letter_code
_entity_poly.pdbx_strand_id
1 'polypeptide(L)'
;MSSSTPSGLGGGGGGGGGMPSSAGSSSGSKKFRHAILMNLLLGLRKEGGAVSSRGMSFDERRNAIRHAADAALADARGTGPRWSRSLAAELSQCRRCSQDPHLLLRRPAANGAPPSSSSSDQCVKPPPPPLPCKKVVRRRVLRARPKSRGAAKAAGAIARVMVRRRARALREIVPGGRGMTDGCTLLGETLDYAVSLKAQVDAMQLLLRTLQGRPKNPIGLRSRGMEDHHTIVLHFTHHW
;
A
#
# COMPACT_ATOMS: atom_id res chain seq x y z
N MET A 1 -6.97 -45.63 60.29
CA MET A 1 -6.48 -44.31 60.77
C MET A 1 -7.06 -43.27 59.83
N SER A 2 -8.22 -42.74 60.22
CA SER A 2 -8.99 -41.76 59.47
C SER A 2 -8.60 -40.37 59.95
N SER A 3 -8.19 -39.48 59.06
CA SER A 3 -7.97 -38.07 59.37
C SER A 3 -8.94 -37.22 58.55
N SER A 4 -9.95 -36.71 59.25
CA SER A 4 -10.86 -35.68 58.80
C SER A 4 -10.21 -34.30 58.98
N THR A 5 -10.32 -33.46 57.96
CA THR A 5 -10.16 -32.00 58.06
C THR A 5 -11.27 -31.34 57.24
N PRO A 6 -12.11 -30.48 57.84
CA PRO A 6 -12.95 -29.54 57.11
C PRO A 6 -12.54 -28.09 57.42
N SER A 7 -12.65 -27.20 56.43
CA SER A 7 -12.78 -25.72 56.49
C SER A 7 -12.29 -25.16 55.15
N GLY A 8 -12.94 -24.23 54.46
CA GLY A 8 -14.11 -23.42 54.75
C GLY A 8 -14.56 -22.70 53.46
N LEU A 9 -15.82 -22.30 53.45
CA LEU A 9 -16.46 -21.49 52.42
C LEU A 9 -16.19 -20.00 52.69
N GLY A 10 -15.80 -19.26 51.66
CA GLY A 10 -15.84 -17.80 51.57
C GLY A 10 -15.76 -17.44 50.08
N GLY A 11 -16.82 -16.92 49.45
CA GLY A 11 -17.16 -15.50 49.44
C GLY A 11 -16.09 -14.76 48.61
N GLY A 12 -16.26 -14.52 47.30
CA GLY A 12 -17.30 -13.66 46.74
C GLY A 12 -16.78 -12.22 46.68
N GLY A 13 -16.36 -11.74 45.50
CA GLY A 13 -16.17 -10.30 45.27
C GLY A 13 -15.06 -9.92 44.30
N GLY A 14 -15.42 -9.17 43.25
CA GLY A 14 -14.52 -8.18 42.66
C GLY A 14 -13.86 -8.53 41.34
N GLY A 15 -14.67 -8.80 40.30
CA GLY A 15 -14.22 -8.69 38.91
C GLY A 15 -13.91 -7.23 38.55
N GLY A 16 -12.73 -6.76 38.92
CA GLY A 16 -12.15 -5.52 38.43
C GLY A 16 -11.56 -5.77 37.04
N GLY A 17 -12.37 -5.58 36.00
CA GLY A 17 -11.92 -5.56 34.61
C GLY A 17 -10.96 -4.40 34.38
N GLY A 18 -9.67 -4.63 34.67
CA GLY A 18 -8.59 -3.79 34.21
C GLY A 18 -8.56 -3.84 32.69
N MET A 19 -9.11 -2.80 32.06
CA MET A 19 -8.93 -2.56 30.62
C MET A 19 -7.42 -2.48 30.35
N PRO A 20 -6.85 -3.33 29.47
CA PRO A 20 -5.47 -3.14 29.05
C PRO A 20 -5.42 -1.83 28.25
N SER A 21 -4.77 -0.83 28.84
CA SER A 21 -4.45 0.43 28.20
C SER A 21 -3.74 0.16 26.87
N SER A 22 -4.26 0.78 25.82
CA SER A 22 -3.83 0.69 24.42
C SER A 22 -2.46 1.32 24.16
N ALA A 23 -1.42 0.90 24.88
CA ALA A 23 -0.04 1.36 24.71
C ALA A 23 0.72 0.62 23.60
N GLY A 24 0.14 -0.45 23.03
CA GLY A 24 0.79 -1.33 22.05
C GLY A 24 1.02 -0.75 20.64
N SER A 25 0.32 0.32 20.25
CA SER A 25 0.35 0.82 18.86
C SER A 25 1.58 1.68 18.52
N SER A 26 2.16 2.38 19.50
CA SER A 26 3.29 3.30 19.27
C SER A 26 4.63 2.58 19.10
N SER A 27 4.82 1.43 19.76
CA SER A 27 6.06 0.65 19.69
C SER A 27 6.18 -0.09 18.36
N GLY A 28 5.07 -0.68 17.87
CA GLY A 28 5.03 -1.35 16.57
C GLY A 28 5.34 -0.42 15.41
N SER A 29 4.80 0.80 15.41
CA SER A 29 5.05 1.79 14.35
C SER A 29 6.50 2.30 14.34
N LYS A 30 7.12 2.49 15.51
CA LYS A 30 8.55 2.83 15.62
C LYS A 30 9.44 1.72 15.08
N LYS A 31 9.16 0.47 15.46
CA LYS A 31 9.88 -0.72 14.96
C LYS A 31 9.75 -0.86 13.44
N PHE A 32 8.55 -0.65 12.90
CA PHE A 32 8.31 -0.71 11.47
C PHE A 32 9.07 0.36 10.69
N ARG A 33 9.02 1.63 11.13
CA ARG A 33 9.82 2.72 10.54
C ARG A 33 11.32 2.44 10.62
N HIS A 34 11.77 1.90 11.74
CA HIS A 34 13.17 1.51 11.92
C HIS A 34 13.60 0.41 10.95
N ALA A 35 12.76 -0.62 10.76
CA ALA A 35 13.00 -1.67 9.77
C ALA A 35 13.10 -1.11 8.35
N ILE A 36 12.18 -0.21 7.96
CA ILE A 36 12.25 0.49 6.67
C ILE A 36 13.58 1.24 6.54
N LEU A 37 13.98 1.99 7.56
CA LEU A 37 15.23 2.76 7.53
C LEU A 37 16.46 1.85 7.39
N MET A 38 16.53 0.76 8.16
CA MET A 38 17.65 -0.19 8.07
C MET A 38 17.73 -0.84 6.69
N ASN A 39 16.61 -1.31 6.16
CA ASN A 39 16.56 -1.93 4.84
C ASN A 39 16.91 -0.92 3.74
N LEU A 40 16.47 0.34 3.86
CA LEU A 40 16.81 1.40 2.91
C LEU A 40 18.31 1.68 2.91
N LEU A 41 18.94 1.83 4.07
CA LEU A 41 20.39 2.04 4.18
C LEU A 41 21.18 0.85 3.62
N LEU A 42 20.70 -0.38 3.87
CA LEU A 42 21.29 -1.59 3.29
C LEU A 42 21.16 -1.62 1.77
N GLY A 43 19.99 -1.28 1.22
CA GLY A 43 19.74 -1.19 -0.22
C GLY A 43 20.63 -0.14 -0.88
N LEU A 44 20.68 1.07 -0.33
CA LEU A 44 21.52 2.15 -0.81
C LEU A 44 23.02 1.84 -0.69
N ARG A 45 23.46 1.03 0.27
CA ARG A 45 24.86 0.58 0.38
C ARG A 45 25.20 -0.49 -0.66
N LYS A 46 24.31 -1.47 -0.88
CA LYS A 46 24.47 -2.47 -1.96
C LYS A 46 24.53 -1.81 -3.33
N GLU A 47 23.71 -0.79 -3.52
CA GLU A 47 23.73 0.05 -4.71
C GLU A 47 24.75 1.18 -4.59
N GLY A 48 25.45 1.38 -3.47
CA GLY A 48 26.30 2.53 -3.19
C GLY A 48 27.59 2.57 -4.01
N GLY A 49 28.02 1.41 -4.53
CA GLY A 49 29.00 1.35 -5.63
C GLY A 49 28.46 1.89 -6.96
N ALA A 50 27.13 2.01 -7.10
CA ALA A 50 26.40 2.52 -8.26
C ALA A 50 25.85 3.95 -8.03
N VAL A 51 25.16 4.24 -6.92
CA VAL A 51 24.50 5.53 -6.63
C VAL A 51 25.50 6.68 -6.40
N SER A 52 26.71 6.37 -5.91
CA SER A 52 27.82 7.33 -5.80
C SER A 52 28.83 7.19 -6.93
N SER A 53 28.58 6.32 -7.93
CA SER A 53 29.43 6.20 -9.11
C SER A 53 29.34 7.48 -9.92
N ARG A 54 30.50 8.05 -10.24
CA ARG A 54 30.65 9.29 -11.02
C ARG A 54 30.09 9.18 -12.44
N GLY A 55 29.67 7.98 -12.87
CA GLY A 55 29.06 7.71 -14.17
C GLY A 55 27.54 7.67 -14.20
N MET A 56 26.82 7.71 -13.06
CA MET A 56 25.37 7.69 -13.08
C MET A 56 24.74 9.06 -13.33
N SER A 57 23.80 9.09 -14.26
CA SER A 57 22.90 10.22 -14.50
C SER A 57 22.04 10.53 -13.26
N PHE A 58 21.44 11.71 -13.25
CA PHE A 58 20.49 12.08 -12.19
C PHE A 58 19.28 11.14 -12.14
N ASP A 59 18.73 10.76 -13.29
CA ASP A 59 17.57 9.87 -13.37
C ASP A 59 17.89 8.46 -12.88
N GLU A 60 19.07 7.93 -13.18
CA GLU A 60 19.53 6.63 -12.65
C GLU A 60 19.63 6.67 -11.12
N ARG A 61 20.22 7.73 -10.56
CA ARG A 61 20.28 7.90 -9.10
C ARG A 61 18.90 8.01 -8.48
N ARG A 62 17.98 8.77 -9.08
CA ARG A 62 16.59 8.89 -8.62
C ARG A 62 15.86 7.55 -8.67
N ASN A 63 16.02 6.80 -9.76
CA ASN A 63 15.40 5.50 -9.94
C ASN A 63 15.98 4.48 -8.95
N ALA A 64 17.29 4.46 -8.72
CA ALA A 64 17.94 3.61 -7.72
C ALA A 64 17.42 3.88 -6.31
N ILE A 65 17.34 5.16 -5.91
CA ILE A 65 16.75 5.54 -4.62
C ILE A 65 15.29 5.07 -4.50
N ARG A 66 14.49 5.24 -5.55
CA ARG A 66 13.09 4.76 -5.57
C ARG A 66 13.04 3.24 -5.39
N HIS A 67 13.81 2.48 -6.19
CA HIS A 67 13.85 1.02 -6.11
C HIS A 67 14.34 0.52 -4.75
N ALA A 68 15.36 1.14 -4.17
CA ALA A 68 15.83 0.81 -2.82
C ALA A 68 14.75 1.07 -1.76
N ALA A 69 13.96 2.14 -1.92
CA ALA A 69 12.88 2.46 -1.00
C ALA A 69 11.68 1.51 -1.14
N ASP A 70 11.31 1.14 -2.36
CA ASP A 70 10.25 0.15 -2.61
C ASP A 70 10.67 -1.25 -2.10
N ALA A 71 11.94 -1.62 -2.27
CA ALA A 71 12.50 -2.85 -1.72
C ALA A 71 12.45 -2.85 -0.20
N ALA A 72 12.91 -1.76 0.42
CA ALA A 72 12.90 -1.61 1.88
C ALA A 72 11.48 -1.67 2.46
N LEU A 73 10.51 -1.07 1.76
CA LEU A 73 9.10 -1.11 2.14
C LEU A 73 8.54 -2.54 2.06
N ALA A 74 8.81 -3.25 0.97
CA ALA A 74 8.36 -4.63 0.77
C ALA A 74 8.98 -5.57 1.82
N ASP A 75 10.29 -5.46 2.07
CA ASP A 75 11.01 -6.28 3.04
C ASP A 75 10.56 -6.01 4.48
N ALA A 76 10.36 -4.74 4.84
CA ALA A 76 9.93 -4.37 6.20
C ALA A 76 8.50 -4.84 6.51
N ARG A 77 7.65 -4.94 5.49
CA ARG A 77 6.29 -5.46 5.61
C ARG A 77 6.25 -7.00 5.55
N GLY A 78 7.23 -7.60 4.87
CA GLY A 78 7.34 -9.04 4.68
C GLY A 78 6.32 -9.59 3.68
N THR A 79 6.11 -10.91 3.74
CA THR A 79 5.29 -11.65 2.76
C THR A 79 3.78 -11.60 3.01
N GLY A 80 3.30 -10.84 4.00
CA GLY A 80 1.89 -10.83 4.39
C GLY A 80 0.95 -10.22 3.34
N PRO A 81 1.04 -8.90 3.07
CA PRO A 81 0.18 -8.26 2.08
C PRO A 81 0.51 -8.66 0.64
N ARG A 82 -0.50 -8.68 -0.24
CA ARG A 82 -0.31 -8.92 -1.68
C ARG A 82 0.50 -7.79 -2.32
N TRP A 83 0.33 -6.55 -1.86
CA TRP A 83 1.06 -5.42 -2.43
C TRP A 83 2.57 -5.54 -2.21
N SER A 84 3.03 -6.02 -1.05
CA SER A 84 4.47 -6.17 -0.76
C SER A 84 5.09 -7.26 -1.63
N ARG A 85 4.39 -8.39 -1.83
CA ARG A 85 4.83 -9.46 -2.74
C ARG A 85 4.88 -8.99 -4.19
N SER A 86 3.91 -8.18 -4.62
CA SER A 86 3.91 -7.61 -5.97
C SER A 86 5.10 -6.69 -6.18
N LEU A 87 5.42 -5.82 -5.21
CA LEU A 87 6.60 -4.95 -5.27
C LEU A 87 7.89 -5.77 -5.34
N ALA A 88 8.05 -6.78 -4.48
CA ALA A 88 9.22 -7.66 -4.50
C ALA A 88 9.39 -8.38 -5.85
N ALA A 89 8.28 -8.84 -6.45
CA ALA A 89 8.29 -9.46 -7.77
C ALA A 89 8.71 -8.45 -8.86
N GLU A 90 8.16 -7.24 -8.86
CA GLU A 90 8.49 -6.18 -9.82
C GLU A 90 9.99 -5.82 -9.77
N LEU A 91 10.54 -5.65 -8.58
CA LEU A 91 11.96 -5.38 -8.37
C LEU A 91 12.86 -6.51 -8.87
N SER A 92 12.43 -7.77 -8.70
CA SER A 92 13.14 -8.93 -9.24
C SER A 92 13.10 -8.97 -10.78
N GLN A 93 12.01 -8.50 -11.40
CA GLN A 93 11.86 -8.40 -12.84
C GLN A 93 12.78 -7.32 -13.43
N CYS A 94 12.85 -6.14 -12.80
CA CYS A 94 13.73 -5.05 -13.23
C CYS A 94 15.21 -5.47 -13.25
N ARG A 95 15.67 -6.24 -12.24
CA ARG A 95 17.04 -6.77 -12.23
C ARG A 95 17.33 -7.72 -13.38
N ARG A 96 16.35 -8.55 -13.76
CA ARG A 96 16.48 -9.51 -14.87
C ARG A 96 16.48 -8.83 -16.25
N CYS A 97 15.62 -7.84 -16.46
CA CYS A 97 15.56 -7.11 -17.74
C CYS A 97 16.80 -6.24 -18.00
N SER A 98 17.50 -5.78 -16.96
CA SER A 98 18.80 -5.10 -17.11
C SER A 98 19.98 -6.05 -17.33
N GLN A 99 19.81 -7.35 -17.04
CA GLN A 99 20.89 -8.34 -17.17
C GLN A 99 20.80 -9.20 -18.45
N ASP A 100 19.67 -9.17 -19.17
CA ASP A 100 19.50 -9.96 -20.38
C ASP A 100 18.54 -9.30 -21.40
N PRO A 101 19.04 -8.67 -22.48
CA PRO A 101 18.20 -8.12 -23.55
C PRO A 101 17.62 -9.20 -24.49
N HIS A 102 17.97 -10.49 -24.35
CA HIS A 102 17.61 -11.53 -25.32
C HIS A 102 16.39 -12.40 -24.96
N LEU A 103 15.77 -12.23 -23.79
CA LEU A 103 14.62 -13.06 -23.37
C LEU A 103 13.24 -12.40 -23.50
N LEU A 104 13.08 -11.34 -24.30
CA LEU A 104 11.77 -10.74 -24.62
C LEU A 104 10.98 -11.46 -25.72
N LEU A 105 11.17 -12.77 -25.90
CA LEU A 105 10.35 -13.58 -26.81
C LEU A 105 9.72 -14.77 -26.11
N ARG A 106 8.96 -14.54 -25.03
CA ARG A 106 7.93 -15.52 -24.62
C ARG A 106 6.78 -14.91 -23.85
N ARG A 107 5.96 -14.14 -24.56
CA ARG A 107 4.56 -13.95 -24.17
C ARG A 107 3.75 -15.06 -24.84
N PRO A 108 3.14 -16.02 -24.11
CA PRO A 108 2.16 -16.90 -24.74
C PRO A 108 0.95 -16.04 -25.14
N ALA A 109 0.75 -15.91 -26.45
CA ALA A 109 -0.47 -15.38 -27.03
C ALA A 109 -1.63 -16.27 -26.58
N ALA A 110 -2.58 -15.68 -25.87
CA ALA A 110 -3.83 -16.35 -25.55
C ALA A 110 -4.61 -16.55 -26.86
N ASN A 111 -4.77 -17.81 -27.24
CA ASN A 111 -5.70 -18.27 -28.25
C ASN A 111 -7.12 -17.76 -27.94
N GLY A 112 -7.82 -17.33 -28.98
CA GLY A 112 -9.23 -16.93 -28.87
C GLY A 112 -9.77 -16.35 -30.17
N ALA A 113 -9.75 -17.14 -31.25
CA ALA A 113 -10.62 -16.89 -32.40
C ALA A 113 -12.09 -17.13 -32.01
N PRO A 114 -13.06 -16.44 -32.65
CA PRO A 114 -14.48 -16.54 -32.35
C PRO A 114 -15.14 -17.68 -33.16
N PRO A 115 -16.30 -18.21 -32.71
CA PRO A 115 -17.23 -18.85 -33.61
C PRO A 115 -18.52 -18.04 -33.77
N SER A 116 -18.87 -17.86 -35.03
CA SER A 116 -20.16 -17.48 -35.60
C SER A 116 -21.31 -18.36 -35.11
N SER A 117 -22.49 -17.76 -34.91
CA SER A 117 -23.77 -18.45 -35.04
C SER A 117 -24.77 -17.56 -35.78
N SER A 118 -25.10 -17.99 -36.98
CA SER A 118 -26.25 -17.62 -37.79
C SER A 118 -27.55 -18.13 -37.18
N SER A 119 -28.62 -17.33 -37.17
CA SER A 119 -29.96 -17.81 -37.54
C SER A 119 -30.92 -16.65 -37.79
N SER A 120 -31.43 -16.66 -39.02
CA SER A 120 -32.68 -16.14 -39.54
C SER A 120 -33.87 -16.21 -38.56
N ASP A 121 -34.72 -15.19 -38.54
CA ASP A 121 -36.08 -15.25 -39.13
C ASP A 121 -36.98 -14.09 -38.67
N GLN A 122 -37.36 -13.31 -39.68
CA GLN A 122 -38.69 -12.75 -39.98
C GLN A 122 -39.47 -11.93 -38.93
N CYS A 123 -39.54 -10.64 -39.27
CA CYS A 123 -40.55 -9.66 -38.88
C CYS A 123 -41.93 -10.06 -39.42
N VAL A 124 -42.89 -10.34 -38.53
CA VAL A 124 -44.32 -10.37 -38.88
C VAL A 124 -45.07 -9.46 -37.91
N LYS A 125 -45.60 -8.36 -38.45
CA LYS A 125 -46.54 -7.46 -37.77
C LYS A 125 -47.96 -8.04 -37.87
N PRO A 126 -48.74 -8.11 -36.77
CA PRO A 126 -50.19 -8.15 -36.86
C PRO A 126 -50.84 -6.75 -36.71
N PRO A 127 -51.99 -6.48 -37.38
CA PRO A 127 -52.72 -5.21 -37.31
C PRO A 127 -53.55 -5.08 -36.01
N PRO A 128 -53.98 -3.85 -35.63
CA PRO A 128 -54.71 -3.61 -34.39
C PRO A 128 -56.23 -3.90 -34.51
N PRO A 129 -56.90 -4.44 -33.48
CA PRO A 129 -58.35 -4.48 -33.42
C PRO A 129 -58.96 -3.17 -32.82
N PRO A 130 -60.21 -2.82 -33.18
CA PRO A 130 -60.84 -1.55 -32.83
C PRO A 130 -61.46 -1.52 -31.42
N LEU A 131 -61.56 -0.29 -30.88
CA LEU A 131 -62.25 0.10 -29.64
C LEU A 131 -63.79 -0.08 -29.80
N PRO A 132 -64.57 -0.33 -28.72
CA PRO A 132 -65.00 0.79 -27.86
C PRO A 132 -65.26 0.41 -26.39
N CYS A 133 -64.75 1.22 -25.44
CA CYS A 133 -65.11 1.07 -24.02
C CYS A 133 -65.94 2.26 -23.56
N LYS A 134 -67.22 1.98 -23.28
CA LYS A 134 -68.17 2.89 -22.63
C LYS A 134 -67.64 3.31 -21.25
N LYS A 135 -67.91 4.58 -20.94
CA LYS A 135 -67.60 5.34 -19.73
C LYS A 135 -67.96 4.54 -18.46
N VAL A 136 -66.95 4.19 -17.66
CA VAL A 136 -67.12 3.89 -16.23
C VAL A 136 -66.14 4.76 -15.46
N VAL A 137 -66.67 5.78 -14.79
CA VAL A 137 -65.93 6.61 -13.85
C VAL A 137 -65.67 5.77 -12.60
N ARG A 138 -64.58 5.00 -12.60
CA ARG A 138 -64.01 4.45 -11.37
C ARG A 138 -63.16 5.54 -10.74
N ARG A 139 -63.58 6.01 -9.55
CA ARG A 139 -62.79 6.87 -8.65
C ARG A 139 -61.36 6.33 -8.57
N ARG A 140 -60.41 6.99 -9.24
CA ARG A 140 -58.99 6.76 -8.98
C ARG A 140 -58.70 7.45 -7.66
N VAL A 141 -58.66 6.68 -6.57
CA VAL A 141 -57.75 7.04 -5.49
C VAL A 141 -56.37 7.05 -6.15
N LEU A 142 -55.84 8.25 -6.35
CA LEU A 142 -54.45 8.46 -6.74
C LEU A 142 -53.60 7.91 -5.60
N ARG A 143 -53.38 6.59 -5.57
CA ARG A 143 -52.24 6.05 -4.84
C ARG A 143 -51.03 6.64 -5.55
N ALA A 144 -50.43 7.65 -4.91
CA ALA A 144 -49.16 8.22 -5.31
C ALA A 144 -48.16 7.08 -5.50
N ARG A 145 -48.00 6.64 -6.75
CA ARG A 145 -47.00 5.65 -7.14
C ARG A 145 -45.66 6.29 -6.76
N PRO A 146 -44.78 5.64 -5.96
CA PRO A 146 -43.58 6.30 -5.49
C PRO A 146 -42.74 6.73 -6.70
N LYS A 147 -42.74 8.03 -6.99
CA LYS A 147 -41.94 8.67 -8.04
C LYS A 147 -40.43 8.49 -7.81
N SER A 148 -40.06 7.93 -6.66
CA SER A 148 -38.72 7.68 -6.16
C SER A 148 -38.11 6.33 -6.57
N ARG A 149 -38.86 5.27 -6.92
CA ARG A 149 -38.25 3.95 -7.18
C ARG A 149 -37.44 3.87 -8.48
N GLY A 150 -37.93 4.48 -9.56
CA GLY A 150 -37.22 4.54 -10.84
C GLY A 150 -35.97 5.42 -10.74
N ALA A 151 -36.12 6.62 -10.15
CA ALA A 151 -35.02 7.53 -9.88
C ALA A 151 -33.97 6.93 -8.94
N ALA A 152 -34.36 6.25 -7.85
CA ALA A 152 -33.44 5.58 -6.94
C ALA A 152 -32.68 4.42 -7.60
N LYS A 153 -33.34 3.64 -8.48
CA LYS A 153 -32.67 2.59 -9.27
C LYS A 153 -31.65 3.18 -10.24
N ALA A 154 -31.99 4.28 -10.92
CA ALA A 154 -31.08 4.99 -11.82
C ALA A 154 -29.90 5.60 -11.05
N ALA A 155 -30.15 6.27 -9.92
CA ALA A 155 -29.11 6.79 -9.03
C ALA A 155 -28.21 5.67 -8.50
N GLY A 156 -28.77 4.53 -8.10
CA GLY A 156 -28.01 3.35 -7.70
C GLY A 156 -27.17 2.75 -8.84
N ALA A 157 -27.65 2.81 -10.09
CA ALA A 157 -26.88 2.39 -11.25
C ALA A 157 -25.68 3.32 -11.49
N ILE A 158 -25.88 4.64 -11.40
CA ILE A 158 -24.81 5.63 -11.50
C ILE A 158 -23.79 5.43 -10.37
N ALA A 159 -24.24 5.26 -9.13
CA ALA A 159 -23.38 4.99 -7.99
C ALA A 159 -22.52 3.74 -8.21
N ARG A 160 -23.10 2.64 -8.72
CA ARG A 160 -22.35 1.42 -9.06
C ARG A 160 -21.30 1.68 -10.14
N VAL A 161 -21.61 2.46 -11.17
CA VAL A 161 -20.64 2.84 -12.20
C VAL A 161 -19.49 3.65 -11.61
N MET A 162 -19.78 4.65 -10.78
CA MET A 162 -18.74 5.47 -10.13
C MET A 162 -17.86 4.64 -9.19
N VAL A 163 -18.45 3.74 -8.40
CA VAL A 163 -17.72 2.82 -7.52
C VAL A 163 -16.82 1.91 -8.33
N ARG A 164 -17.30 1.33 -9.45
CA ARG A 164 -16.48 0.49 -10.35
C ARG A 164 -15.31 1.28 -10.95
N ARG A 165 -15.52 2.54 -11.35
CA ARG A 165 -14.45 3.41 -11.87
C ARG A 165 -13.39 3.69 -10.81
N ARG A 166 -13.81 4.06 -9.59
CA ARG A 166 -12.90 4.30 -8.46
C ARG A 166 -12.15 3.03 -8.05
N ALA A 167 -12.84 1.90 -7.98
CA ALA A 167 -12.22 0.60 -7.71
C ALA A 167 -11.20 0.23 -8.79
N ARG A 168 -11.50 0.46 -10.07
CA ARG A 168 -10.51 0.27 -11.15
C ARG A 168 -9.29 1.16 -10.95
N ALA A 169 -9.49 2.45 -10.68
CA ALA A 169 -8.36 3.37 -10.42
C ALA A 169 -7.50 2.90 -9.22
N LEU A 170 -8.14 2.44 -8.14
CA LEU A 170 -7.43 1.86 -6.99
C LEU A 170 -6.58 0.65 -7.37
N ARG A 171 -7.09 -0.24 -8.23
CA ARG A 171 -6.36 -1.44 -8.68
C ARG A 171 -5.10 -1.11 -9.50
N GLU A 172 -5.07 0.05 -10.15
CA GLU A 172 -3.90 0.48 -10.93
C GLU A 172 -2.84 1.14 -10.05
N ILE A 173 -3.21 1.80 -8.95
CA ILE A 173 -2.24 2.48 -8.06
C ILE A 173 -1.68 1.60 -6.95
N VAL A 174 -2.43 0.57 -6.53
CA VAL A 174 -1.97 -0.36 -5.48
C VAL A 174 -1.20 -1.49 -6.15
N PRO A 175 0.06 -1.74 -5.76
CA PRO A 175 0.83 -2.87 -6.28
C PRO A 175 0.05 -4.18 -6.13
N GLY A 176 -0.06 -4.97 -7.20
CA GLY A 176 -0.84 -6.21 -7.22
C GLY A 176 -2.36 -6.02 -7.21
N GLY A 177 -2.86 -4.78 -7.21
CA GLY A 177 -4.29 -4.44 -7.14
C GLY A 177 -5.11 -5.01 -8.30
N ARG A 178 -4.53 -5.12 -9.50
CA ARG A 178 -5.19 -5.72 -10.68
C ARG A 178 -5.60 -7.18 -10.47
N GLY A 179 -4.89 -7.93 -9.63
CA GLY A 179 -5.23 -9.31 -9.25
C GLY A 179 -6.28 -9.43 -8.15
N MET A 180 -6.76 -8.32 -7.58
CA MET A 180 -7.74 -8.32 -6.49
C MET A 180 -9.16 -8.24 -7.06
N THR A 181 -9.87 -9.37 -7.02
CA THR A 181 -11.27 -9.45 -7.47
C THR A 181 -12.25 -8.91 -6.45
N ASP A 182 -12.02 -9.20 -5.16
CA ASP A 182 -12.82 -8.76 -4.03
C ASP A 182 -12.53 -7.30 -3.62
N GLY A 183 -13.59 -6.56 -3.29
CA GLY A 183 -13.52 -5.16 -2.88
C GLY A 183 -12.99 -4.96 -1.46
N CYS A 184 -13.34 -5.86 -0.52
CA CYS A 184 -12.88 -5.73 0.87
C CYS A 184 -11.37 -5.96 0.97
N THR A 185 -10.87 -6.97 0.26
CA THR A 185 -9.43 -7.26 0.14
C THR A 185 -8.70 -6.07 -0.48
N LEU A 186 -9.22 -5.49 -1.56
CA LEU A 186 -8.62 -4.30 -2.19
C LEU A 186 -8.52 -3.13 -1.21
N LEU A 187 -9.59 -2.84 -0.47
CA LEU A 187 -9.59 -1.74 0.50
C LEU A 187 -8.63 -1.99 1.67
N GLY A 188 -8.59 -3.21 2.21
CA GLY A 188 -7.67 -3.59 3.28
C GLY A 188 -6.20 -3.44 2.86
N GLU A 189 -5.85 -3.95 1.68
CA GLU A 189 -4.51 -3.80 1.09
C GLU A 189 -4.17 -2.34 0.78
N THR A 190 -5.15 -1.56 0.28
CA THR A 190 -4.96 -0.12 0.01
C THR A 190 -4.65 0.65 1.28
N LEU A 191 -5.40 0.40 2.36
CA LEU A 191 -5.19 1.04 3.65
C LEU A 191 -3.80 0.70 4.20
N ASP A 192 -3.45 -0.58 4.15
CA ASP A 192 -2.16 -1.05 4.61
C ASP A 192 -0.98 -0.44 3.83
N TYR A 193 -1.13 -0.34 2.51
CA TYR A 193 -0.16 0.30 1.64
C TYR A 193 -0.04 1.80 1.95
N ALA A 194 -1.15 2.51 2.16
CA ALA A 194 -1.12 3.94 2.52
C ALA A 194 -0.38 4.20 3.86
N VAL A 195 -0.63 3.37 4.88
CA VAL A 195 0.09 3.43 6.15
C VAL A 195 1.58 3.16 5.95
N SER A 196 1.91 2.20 5.09
CA SER A 196 3.29 1.83 4.77
C SER A 196 4.02 2.95 4.04
N LEU A 197 3.40 3.56 3.02
CA LEU A 197 3.93 4.73 2.32
C LEU A 197 4.20 5.90 3.28
N LYS A 198 3.29 6.16 4.22
CA LYS A 198 3.50 7.21 5.23
C LYS A 198 4.74 6.91 6.09
N ALA A 199 4.91 5.67 6.54
CA ALA A 199 6.07 5.26 7.31
C ALA A 199 7.39 5.39 6.50
N GLN A 200 7.37 5.07 5.20
CA GLN A 200 8.50 5.25 4.30
C GLN A 200 8.90 6.73 4.17
N VAL A 201 7.94 7.61 3.93
CA VAL A 201 8.19 9.06 3.84
C VAL A 201 8.78 9.58 5.15
N ASP A 202 8.22 9.18 6.29
CA ASP A 202 8.71 9.60 7.61
C ASP A 202 10.17 9.13 7.85
N ALA A 203 10.51 7.91 7.42
CA ALA A 203 11.88 7.37 7.51
C ALA A 203 12.86 8.13 6.61
N MET A 204 12.49 8.43 5.37
CA MET A 204 13.32 9.21 4.44
C MET A 204 13.54 10.65 4.94
N GLN A 205 12.51 11.27 5.50
CA GLN A 205 12.61 12.60 6.10
C GLN A 205 13.53 12.62 7.33
N LEU A 206 13.52 11.54 8.13
CA LEU A 206 14.46 11.40 9.24
C LEU A 206 15.89 11.35 8.72
N LEU A 207 16.16 10.54 7.69
CA LEU A 207 17.48 10.47 7.07
C LEU A 207 17.94 11.85 6.57
N LEU A 208 17.10 12.57 5.83
CA LEU A 208 17.42 13.91 5.35
C LEU A 208 17.77 14.87 6.49
N ARG A 209 16.96 14.89 7.57
CA ARG A 209 17.23 15.72 8.76
C ARG A 209 18.56 15.36 9.41
N THR A 210 18.89 14.07 9.52
CA THR A 210 20.19 13.65 10.09
C THR A 210 21.37 14.04 9.21
N LEU A 211 21.23 13.98 7.89
CA LEU A 211 22.29 14.36 6.96
C LEU A 211 22.47 15.88 6.87
N GLN A 212 21.39 16.64 6.96
CA GLN A 212 21.41 18.12 6.91
C GLN A 212 21.77 18.75 8.26
N GLY A 213 21.49 18.07 9.37
CA GLY A 213 21.88 18.49 10.72
C GLY A 213 23.36 18.26 11.03
N ARG A 214 24.14 17.70 10.09
CA ARG A 214 25.60 17.64 10.20
C ARG A 214 26.16 19.06 10.00
N PRO A 215 26.79 19.70 11.00
CA PRO A 215 27.42 20.98 10.78
C PRO A 215 28.47 20.83 9.66
N LYS A 216 28.27 21.56 8.57
CA LYS A 216 29.34 21.91 7.64
C LYS A 216 30.34 22.71 8.46
N ASN A 217 31.35 22.05 9.02
CA ASN A 217 32.53 22.78 9.50
C ASN A 217 33.11 23.49 8.28
N PRO A 218 33.17 24.84 8.28
CA PRO A 218 33.91 25.54 7.26
C PRO A 218 35.39 25.23 7.48
N ILE A 219 35.99 24.54 6.52
CA ILE A 219 37.44 24.63 6.32
C ILE A 219 37.69 26.07 5.88
N GLY A 220 38.33 26.87 6.73
CA GLY A 220 38.62 28.27 6.45
C GLY A 220 39.45 28.91 7.55
N LEU A 221 40.76 28.99 7.28
CA LEU A 221 41.84 29.62 8.02
C LEU A 221 41.46 30.77 8.97
N ARG A 222 42.01 30.73 10.19
CA ARG A 222 42.50 31.95 10.83
C ARG A 222 43.81 31.67 11.57
N SER A 223 44.93 31.82 10.85
CA SER A 223 46.22 32.13 11.45
C SER A 223 46.17 33.55 12.02
N ARG A 224 46.55 33.67 13.29
CA ARG A 224 47.04 34.82 14.10
C ARG A 224 46.73 34.41 15.54
N GLY A 225 47.63 33.76 16.29
CA GLY A 225 49.00 34.15 16.56
C GLY A 225 49.02 34.66 18.00
N MET A 226 49.42 33.80 18.95
CA MET A 226 50.12 34.17 20.17
C MET A 226 50.55 32.89 20.89
N GLU A 227 51.84 32.88 21.20
CA GLU A 227 52.60 31.81 21.81
C GLU A 227 52.21 31.67 23.28
N ASP A 228 52.18 30.44 23.81
CA ASP A 228 53.15 30.01 24.83
C ASP A 228 52.77 28.72 25.56
N HIS A 229 53.73 27.79 25.49
CA HIS A 229 54.14 26.76 26.44
C HIS A 229 53.29 25.51 26.77
N HIS A 230 54.03 24.39 26.70
CA HIS A 230 53.83 23.06 27.30
C HIS A 230 53.02 22.00 26.53
N THR A 231 53.79 21.18 25.81
CA THR A 231 53.84 19.71 25.93
C THR A 231 52.59 19.01 26.47
N ILE A 232 51.96 18.18 25.63
CA ILE A 232 51.90 16.72 25.83
C ILE A 232 51.48 16.07 24.51
N VAL A 233 52.41 15.28 23.98
CA VAL A 233 52.20 14.23 22.99
C VAL A 233 51.30 13.18 23.62
N LEU A 234 50.12 12.92 23.05
CA LEU A 234 49.51 11.59 23.11
C LEU A 234 49.09 11.17 21.71
N HIS A 235 50.04 10.48 21.08
CA HIS A 235 49.80 9.43 20.11
C HIS A 235 48.76 8.46 20.68
N PHE A 236 47.62 8.29 19.99
CA PHE A 236 46.88 7.04 20.10
C PHE A 236 46.32 6.65 18.74
N THR A 237 47.23 6.08 17.95
CA THR A 237 46.97 5.13 16.88
C THR A 237 46.54 3.78 17.47
N HIS A 238 45.62 3.11 16.78
CA HIS A 238 45.34 1.67 16.70
C HIS A 238 44.04 1.10 17.31
N HIS A 239 43.35 0.33 16.43
CA HIS A 239 42.38 -0.75 16.64
C HIS A 239 41.10 -0.39 17.41
N TRP A 240 39.90 -0.45 16.82
CA TRP A 240 39.25 -1.59 16.16
C TRP A 240 38.30 -1.15 15.04
#